data_AF-A0A7C6JWM5-F1
#
_entry.id   AF-A0A7C6JWM5-F1
#
_cell.length_a   1.000
_cell.length_b   1.000
_cell.length_c   1.000
_cell.angle_alpha   90.00
_cell.angle_beta   90.00
_cell.angle_gamma   90.00
#
_symmetry.space_group_name_H-M   'P 1'
#
loop_
_entity.id
_entity.type
_entity.pdbx_description
1 polymer ?
#
loop_
_entity_poly.entity_id
_entity_poly.type
_entity_poly.pdbx_seq_one_letter_code
_entity_poly.pdbx_strand_id
1 'polypeptide(L)'
;MYNFYESGAKPDNVMCCPVCECQNCHLHSVMINQGGEVMEIGGGRVENHKVENLHRGAIVKVIFTCEDGHRFSKVFQFHKGVTFTDDEILSGDINELWRD
;
A
#
# COMPACT_ATOMS: atom_id res chain seq x y z
N MET A 1 -24.14 -8.19 -2.31
CA MET A 1 -24.04 -7.66 -0.94
C MET A 1 -23.55 -8.83 -0.09
N TYR A 2 -22.26 -8.90 0.22
CA TYR A 2 -21.70 -10.00 1.00
C TYR A 2 -21.74 -9.61 2.48
N ASN A 3 -22.54 -10.33 3.26
CA ASN A 3 -22.64 -10.16 4.70
C ASN A 3 -21.48 -10.91 5.38
N PHE A 4 -20.50 -10.18 5.91
CA PHE A 4 -19.41 -10.70 6.73
C PHE A 4 -19.66 -10.37 8.20
N TYR A 5 -20.59 -11.06 8.87
CA TYR A 5 -20.68 -10.99 10.33
C TYR A 5 -21.25 -12.29 10.87
N GLU A 6 -20.41 -13.32 11.03
CA GLU A 6 -20.71 -14.45 11.92
C GLU A 6 -19.49 -15.36 12.12
N SER A 7 -18.45 -14.82 12.76
CA SER A 7 -17.53 -15.57 13.63
C SER A 7 -16.51 -14.58 14.17
N GLY A 8 -16.22 -14.61 15.47
CA GLY A 8 -15.16 -13.78 16.09
C GLY A 8 -13.73 -14.09 15.62
N ALA A 9 -13.58 -14.71 14.44
CA ALA A 9 -12.32 -14.87 13.74
C ALA A 9 -12.26 -13.81 12.63
N LYS A 10 -11.14 -13.09 12.56
CA LYS A 10 -10.82 -12.18 11.45
C LYS A 10 -10.99 -12.97 10.14
N PRO A 11 -11.85 -12.56 9.20
CA PRO A 11 -11.94 -13.28 7.93
C PRO A 11 -10.57 -13.16 7.25
N ASP A 12 -9.99 -14.29 6.84
CA ASP A 12 -8.66 -14.34 6.20
C ASP A 12 -8.53 -13.42 4.96
N ASN A 13 -9.66 -12.93 4.46
CA ASN A 13 -9.76 -12.10 3.26
C ASN A 13 -10.07 -10.63 3.54
N VAL A 14 -10.06 -10.18 4.81
CA VAL A 14 -10.30 -8.77 5.17
C VAL A 14 -8.99 -8.09 5.56
N MET A 15 -8.60 -7.10 4.77
CA MET A 15 -7.47 -6.24 5.09
C MET A 15 -7.84 -5.34 6.27
N CYS A 16 -6.92 -5.22 7.23
CA CYS A 16 -7.12 -4.42 8.43
C CYS A 16 -5.94 -3.47 8.62
N CYS A 17 -6.20 -2.37 9.32
CA CYS A 17 -5.15 -1.47 9.75
C CYS A 17 -4.11 -2.25 10.58
N PRO A 18 -2.82 -2.22 10.23
CA PRO A 18 -1.77 -2.87 11.00
C PRO A 18 -1.50 -2.19 12.36
N VAL A 19 -2.05 -0.99 12.60
CA VAL A 19 -1.87 -0.24 13.85
C VAL A 19 -2.98 -0.53 14.86
N CYS A 20 -4.24 -0.41 14.45
CA CYS A 20 -5.41 -0.51 15.35
C CYS A 20 -6.34 -1.69 15.03
N GLU A 21 -5.99 -2.52 14.06
CA GLU A 21 -6.78 -3.68 13.61
C GLU A 21 -8.17 -3.34 13.04
N CYS A 22 -8.49 -2.06 12.84
CA CYS A 22 -9.71 -1.61 12.20
C CYS A 22 -9.87 -2.20 10.79
N GLN A 23 -11.04 -2.79 10.51
CA GLN A 23 -11.36 -3.41 9.22
C GLN A 23 -11.80 -2.37 8.16
N ASN A 24 -12.23 -1.19 8.59
CA ASN A 24 -12.69 -0.12 7.72
C ASN A 24 -11.47 0.66 7.20
N CYS A 25 -10.87 0.13 6.14
CA CYS A 25 -9.72 0.73 5.48
C CYS A 25 -10.09 1.17 4.06
N HIS A 26 -9.72 2.41 3.72
CA HIS A 26 -9.97 3.03 2.44
C HIS A 26 -8.71 3.02 1.59
N LEU A 27 -8.83 2.58 0.33
CA LEU A 27 -7.75 2.71 -0.66
C LEU A 27 -7.55 4.20 -0.99
N HIS A 28 -6.32 4.68 -0.84
CA HIS A 28 -5.94 6.06 -1.13
C HIS A 28 -5.30 6.20 -2.51
N SER A 29 -4.20 5.47 -2.73
CA SER A 29 -3.49 5.46 -4.01
C SER A 29 -2.74 4.14 -4.20
N VAL A 30 -2.37 3.85 -5.45
CA VAL A 30 -1.49 2.75 -5.84
C VAL A 30 -0.29 3.36 -6.54
N MET A 31 0.91 2.97 -6.14
CA MET A 31 2.15 3.41 -6.77
C MET A 31 2.91 2.20 -7.30
N ILE A 32 3.47 2.33 -8.49
CA ILE A 32 4.28 1.30 -9.14
C ILE A 32 5.61 1.93 -9.51
N ASN A 33 6.71 1.43 -8.95
CA ASN A 33 8.07 1.79 -9.34
C ASN A 33 8.68 0.65 -10.13
N GLN A 34 9.06 0.92 -11.37
CA GLN A 34 9.78 -0.02 -12.21
C GLN A 34 11.04 0.65 -12.76
N GLY A 35 12.18 0.32 -12.14
CA GLY A 35 13.48 0.83 -12.58
C GLY A 35 13.67 2.34 -12.38
N GLY A 36 13.02 2.94 -11.39
CA GLY A 36 13.09 4.37 -11.09
C GLY A 36 12.01 5.21 -11.78
N GLU A 37 11.21 4.62 -12.67
CA GLU A 37 10.01 5.25 -13.20
C GLU A 37 8.82 4.89 -12.30
N VAL A 38 8.21 5.90 -11.68
CA VAL A 38 7.08 5.75 -10.77
C VAL A 38 5.80 6.21 -11.44
N MET A 39 4.80 5.35 -11.42
CA MET A 39 3.42 5.67 -11.74
C MET A 39 2.59 5.64 -10.47
N GLU A 40 1.89 6.73 -10.16
CA GLU A 40 0.92 6.81 -9.07
C GLU A 40 -0.49 6.98 -9.63
N ILE A 41 -1.44 6.23 -9.08
CA ILE A 41 -2.86 6.30 -9.39
C ILE A 41 -3.61 6.56 -8.09
N GLY A 42 -4.26 7.72 -7.99
CA GLY A 42 -4.95 8.15 -6.77
C GLY A 42 -5.72 9.45 -6.99
N GLY A 43 -6.75 9.71 -6.17
CA GLY A 43 -7.49 10.98 -6.23
C GLY A 43 -8.11 11.32 -7.59
N GLY A 44 -8.38 10.31 -8.44
CA GLY A 44 -8.90 10.48 -9.80
C GLY A 44 -7.85 10.91 -10.83
N ARG A 45 -6.56 10.81 -10.51
CA ARG A 45 -5.44 11.18 -11.38
C ARG A 45 -4.46 10.03 -11.57
N VAL A 46 -3.69 10.14 -12.64
CA VAL A 46 -2.51 9.31 -12.91
C VAL A 46 -1.33 10.25 -13.05
N GLU A 47 -0.34 10.08 -12.19
CA GLU A 47 0.87 10.91 -12.16
C GLU A 47 2.09 10.03 -12.40
N ASN A 48 3.08 10.57 -13.12
CA ASN A 48 4.33 9.86 -13.37
C ASN A 48 5.49 10.75 -12.93
N HIS A 49 6.45 10.17 -12.22
CA HIS A 49 7.66 10.87 -11.79
C HIS A 49 8.83 9.90 -11.73
N LYS A 50 10.04 10.46 -11.68
CA LYS A 50 11.28 9.68 -11.57
C LYS A 50 11.81 9.75 -10.15
N VAL A 51 12.30 8.63 -9.65
CA VAL A 51 12.98 8.52 -8.36
C VAL A 51 14.34 7.84 -8.55
N GLU A 52 15.22 7.98 -7.57
CA GLU A 52 16.45 7.21 -7.57
C GLU A 52 16.12 5.71 -7.51
N ASN A 53 16.75 4.95 -8.41
CA ASN A 53 16.47 3.53 -8.52
C ASN A 53 17.28 2.73 -7.49
N LEU A 54 16.78 2.67 -6.27
CA LEU A 54 17.47 2.01 -5.14
C LEU A 54 17.24 0.49 -5.11
N HIS A 55 16.29 -0.02 -5.88
CA HIS A 55 15.90 -1.42 -5.87
C HIS A 55 15.90 -2.07 -7.25
N ARG A 56 16.33 -3.33 -7.32
CA ARG A 56 16.24 -4.14 -8.54
C ARG A 56 14.87 -4.82 -8.59
N GLY A 57 14.09 -4.57 -9.63
CA GLY A 57 12.79 -5.22 -9.84
C GLY A 57 11.66 -4.23 -10.01
N ALA A 58 10.45 -4.65 -9.65
CA ALA A 58 9.28 -3.79 -9.59
C ALA A 58 8.76 -3.74 -8.15
N ILE A 59 8.33 -2.57 -7.69
CA ILE A 59 7.70 -2.37 -6.38
C ILE A 59 6.31 -1.82 -6.60
N VAL A 60 5.31 -2.45 -6.00
CA VAL A 60 3.94 -1.93 -5.95
C VAL A 60 3.64 -1.57 -4.50
N LYS A 61 3.32 -0.30 -4.24
CA LYS A 61 2.80 0.15 -2.94
C LYS A 61 1.32 0.44 -3.08
N VAL A 62 0.51 -0.17 -2.23
CA VAL A 62 -0.94 0.11 -2.15
C VAL A 62 -1.18 0.85 -0.84
N ILE A 63 -1.54 2.13 -0.93
CA ILE A 63 -1.66 3.03 0.21
C ILE A 63 -3.10 3.03 0.71
N PHE A 64 -3.25 2.90 2.02
CA PHE A 64 -4.53 2.86 2.71
C PHE A 64 -4.58 3.88 3.85
N THR A 65 -5.81 4.24 4.22
CA THR A 65 -6.13 5.00 5.44
C THR A 65 -7.27 4.28 6.17
N CYS A 66 -7.17 4.07 7.48
CA CYS A 66 -8.29 3.55 8.27
C CYS A 66 -9.20 4.66 8.80
N GLU A 67 -10.37 4.32 9.33
CA GLU A 67 -11.30 5.29 9.94
C GLU A 67 -10.70 6.08 11.12
N ASP A 68 -9.73 5.50 11.85
CA ASP A 68 -9.00 6.20 12.92
C ASP A 68 -7.89 7.14 12.40
N GLY A 69 -7.72 7.26 11.08
CA GLY A 69 -6.76 8.16 10.45
C GLY A 69 -5.34 7.61 10.30
N HIS A 70 -5.06 6.37 10.73
CA HIS A 70 -3.75 5.74 10.46
C HIS A 70 -3.58 5.49 8.96
N ARG A 71 -2.40 5.84 8.46
CA ARG A 71 -2.00 5.60 7.07
C ARG A 71 -0.94 4.50 7.03
N PHE A 72 -1.07 3.61 6.07
CA PHE A 72 -0.16 2.49 5.91
C PHE A 72 -0.13 2.06 4.45
N SER A 73 0.89 1.32 4.05
CA SER A 73 0.95 0.72 2.72
C SER A 73 1.17 -0.79 2.80
N LYS A 74 0.58 -1.51 1.84
CA LYS A 74 0.97 -2.88 1.52
C LYS A 74 1.99 -2.80 0.39
N VAL A 75 3.19 -3.32 0.63
CA VAL A 75 4.30 -3.30 -0.32
C VAL A 75 4.45 -4.66 -0.94
N PHE A 76 4.57 -4.71 -2.26
CA PHE A 76 4.88 -5.91 -3.03
C PHE A 76 6.16 -5.65 -3.83
N GLN A 77 7.24 -6.33 -3.47
CA GLN A 77 8.52 -6.23 -4.17
C GLN A 77 8.76 -7.49 -4.99
N PHE A 78 8.84 -7.33 -6.30
CA PHE A 78 9.12 -8.41 -7.24
C PHE A 78 10.60 -8.43 -7.59
N HIS A 79 11.30 -9.49 -7.18
CA HIS A 79 12.71 -9.69 -7.51
C HIS A 79 13.00 -11.13 -7.91
N LYS A 80 13.51 -11.33 -9.14
CA LYS A 80 13.94 -12.63 -9.68
C LYS A 80 12.89 -13.75 -9.56
N GLY A 81 11.63 -13.43 -9.82
CA GLY A 81 10.52 -14.40 -9.76
C GLY A 81 9.95 -14.65 -8.37
N VAL A 82 10.45 -13.97 -7.34
CA VAL A 82 9.91 -14.00 -5.97
C VAL A 82 9.21 -12.68 -5.67
N THR A 83 8.09 -12.76 -4.94
CA THR A 83 7.36 -11.59 -4.44
C THR A 83 7.49 -11.53 -2.93
N PHE A 84 8.07 -10.44 -2.43
CA PHE A 84 8.11 -10.12 -1.00
C PHE A 84 6.94 -9.20 -0.66
N THR A 85 6.35 -9.38 0.51
CA THR A 85 5.22 -8.58 0.99
C THR A 85 5.55 -7.98 2.33
N ASP A 86 5.24 -6.70 2.52
CA ASP A 86 5.43 -6.00 3.79
C ASP A 86 4.32 -4.97 4.07
N ASP A 87 4.21 -4.58 5.33
CA ASP A 87 3.32 -3.54 5.82
C ASP A 87 4.14 -2.35 6.32
N GLU A 88 4.05 -1.21 5.63
CA GLU A 88 4.74 0.01 6.05
C GLU A 88 3.76 0.96 6.75
N ILE A 89 4.03 1.34 8.00
CA ILE A 89 3.27 2.40 8.68
C ILE A 89 3.76 3.74 8.14
N LEU A 90 2.84 4.55 7.61
CA LEU A 90 3.18 5.83 7.01
C LEU A 90 2.97 6.94 8.03
N SER A 91 4.06 7.45 8.59
CA SER A 91 4.08 8.65 9.41
C SER A 91 4.66 9.82 8.61
N GLY A 92 3.85 10.82 8.24
CA GLY A 92 4.34 12.03 7.57
C GLY A 92 3.67 12.37 6.22
N ASP A 93 4.33 13.23 5.45
CA ASP A 93 3.87 13.71 4.15
C ASP A 93 4.06 12.65 3.04
N ILE A 94 3.10 12.55 2.12
CA ILE A 94 3.07 11.52 1.06
C ILE A 94 4.25 11.60 0.10
N ASN A 95 4.90 12.75 0.03
CA ASN A 95 6.00 13.01 -0.88
C ASN A 95 7.30 12.28 -0.47
N GLU A 96 7.33 11.66 0.71
CA GLU A 96 8.52 10.98 1.23
C GLU A 96 8.49 9.45 1.02
N LEU A 97 7.46 8.89 0.38
CA LEU A 97 7.22 7.45 0.28
C LEU A 97 8.25 6.65 -0.55
N TRP A 98 9.15 7.33 -1.26
CA TRP A 98 10.21 6.76 -2.11
C TRP A 98 11.62 7.23 -1.71
N ARG A 99 11.81 7.80 -0.51
CA ARG A 99 13.11 8.39 -0.11
C ARG A 99 14.16 7.41 0.41
N ASP A 100 13.85 6.12 0.48
CA ASP A 100 14.76 5.08 0.99
C ASP A 100 15.15 4.05 -0.07
#